data_AF-A0AAN5XQ79-F1
#
_entry.id   AF-A0AAN5XQ79-F1
#
_cell.length_a   1.000
_cell.length_b   1.000
_cell.length_c   1.000
_cell.angle_alpha   90.00
_cell.angle_beta   90.00
_cell.angle_gamma   90.00
#
_symmetry.space_group_name_H-M   'P 1'
#
loop_
_entity.id
_entity.type
_entity.pdbx_description
1 polymer ?
#
loop_
_entity_poly.entity_id
_entity_poly.type
_entity_poly.pdbx_seq_one_letter_code
_entity_poly.pdbx_strand_id
1 'polypeptide(L)'
;MVEHPVDMTFIFDADMYKQFQKDIYTTYKQIRHICNPRACEKTTLETVKKNLREHWLEHNLNMTLTEAHIIIDYAELFFGLAIK
;
A
#
# COMPACT_ATOMS: atom_id res chain seq x y z
N MET A 1 26.18 -28.81 -19.71
CA MET A 1 25.21 -27.77 -19.32
C MET A 1 26.02 -26.72 -18.57
N VAL A 2 26.15 -25.51 -19.12
CA VAL A 2 26.93 -24.44 -18.50
C VAL A 2 25.96 -23.68 -17.61
N GLU A 3 26.07 -23.87 -16.29
CA GLU A 3 25.29 -23.08 -15.33
C GLU A 3 25.79 -21.65 -15.39
N HIS A 4 24.93 -20.73 -15.84
CA HIS A 4 25.23 -19.32 -15.80
C HIS A 4 24.86 -18.83 -14.40
N PRO A 5 25.78 -18.23 -13.64
CA PRO A 5 25.43 -17.60 -12.38
C PRO A 5 24.38 -16.53 -12.70
N VAL A 6 23.18 -16.69 -12.15
CA VAL A 6 22.17 -15.64 -12.18
C VAL A 6 22.77 -14.49 -11.40
N ASP A 7 23.20 -13.46 -12.11
CA ASP A 7 23.73 -12.24 -11.51
C ASP A 7 22.59 -11.60 -10.70
N MET A 8 22.61 -11.90 -9.41
CA MET A 8 21.63 -11.47 -8.42
C MET A 8 21.97 -10.08 -7.90
N THR A 9 22.58 -9.25 -8.74
CA THR A 9 22.60 -7.81 -8.54
C THR A 9 21.15 -7.37 -8.68
N PHE A 10 20.43 -7.25 -7.56
CA PHE A 10 19.15 -6.56 -7.51
C PHE A 10 19.38 -5.15 -8.05
N ILE A 11 19.18 -4.99 -9.36
CA ILE A 11 19.02 -3.69 -9.98
C ILE A 11 17.69 -3.21 -9.39
N PHE A 12 17.77 -2.49 -8.27
CA PHE A 12 16.70 -1.60 -7.85
C PHE A 12 16.62 -0.50 -8.91
N ASP A 13 16.02 -0.86 -10.04
CA ASP A 13 15.83 0.04 -11.16
C ASP A 13 14.93 1.17 -10.67
N ALA A 14 15.26 2.40 -11.05
CA ALA A 14 14.44 3.56 -10.76
C ALA A 14 12.98 3.34 -11.21
N ASP A 15 12.76 2.56 -12.26
CA ASP A 15 11.42 2.20 -12.73
C ASP A 15 10.72 1.21 -11.81
N MET A 16 11.43 0.23 -11.23
CA MET A 16 10.86 -0.65 -10.21
C MET A 16 10.49 0.11 -8.95
N TYR A 17 11.33 1.06 -8.51
CA TYR A 17 11.04 1.90 -7.35
C TYR A 17 9.82 2.81 -7.60
N LYS A 18 9.71 3.44 -8.78
CA LYS A 18 8.52 4.22 -9.17
C LYS A 18 7.26 3.36 -9.20
N GLN A 19 7.35 2.15 -9.76
CA GLN A 19 6.22 1.23 -9.81
C GLN A 19 5.79 0.83 -8.40
N PHE A 20 6.74 0.50 -7.53
CA PHE A 20 6.46 0.21 -6.12
C PHE A 20 5.74 1.38 -5.43
N GLN A 21 6.22 2.62 -5.58
CA GLN A 21 5.54 3.80 -5.03
C GLN A 21 4.11 3.94 -5.57
N LYS A 22 3.91 3.72 -6.87
CA LYS A 22 2.58 3.79 -7.51
C LYS A 22 1.63 2.71 -6.98
N ASP A 23 2.14 1.50 -6.76
CA ASP A 23 1.38 0.38 -6.20
C ASP A 23 0.93 0.70 -4.77
N ILE A 24 1.86 1.17 -3.92
CA ILE A 24 1.54 1.65 -2.56
C ILE A 24 0.42 2.69 -2.60
N TYR A 25 0.54 3.73 -3.44
CA TYR A 25 -0.45 4.80 -3.50
C TYR A 25 -1.83 4.31 -4.00
N THR A 26 -1.84 3.39 -4.96
CA THR A 26 -3.08 2.87 -5.53
C THR A 26 -3.82 2.00 -4.52
N THR A 27 -3.11 1.07 -3.88
CA THR A 27 -3.65 0.21 -2.83
C THR A 27 -4.13 1.04 -1.64
N TYR A 28 -3.36 2.04 -1.20
CA TYR A 28 -3.78 2.97 -0.16
C TYR A 28 -5.13 3.65 -0.46
N LYS A 29 -5.35 4.13 -1.69
CA LYS A 29 -6.63 4.72 -2.09
C LYS A 29 -7.78 3.73 -2.01
N GLN A 30 -7.56 2.47 -2.41
CA GLN A 30 -8.58 1.42 -2.32
C GLN A 30 -8.94 1.13 -0.86
N ILE A 31 -7.95 1.02 0.03
CA ILE A 31 -8.15 0.85 1.47
C ILE A 31 -9.03 1.97 2.04
N ARG A 32 -8.74 3.24 1.69
CA ARG A 32 -9.59 4.37 2.14
C ARG A 32 -11.00 4.32 1.58
N HIS A 33 -11.15 3.93 0.32
CA HIS A 33 -12.45 3.87 -0.34
C HIS A 33 -13.37 2.82 0.31
N ILE A 34 -12.81 1.68 0.73
CA ILE A 34 -13.54 0.64 1.46
C ILE A 34 -13.97 1.15 2.85
N CYS A 35 -13.08 1.79 3.60
CA CYS A 35 -13.41 2.30 4.94
C CYS A 35 -14.43 3.44 4.91
N ASN A 36 -14.36 4.34 3.92
CA ASN A 36 -15.33 5.41 3.73
C ASN A 36 -15.41 5.80 2.25
N PRO A 37 -16.43 5.33 1.50
CA PRO A 37 -16.58 5.58 0.06
C PRO A 37 -16.63 7.07 -0.32
N ARG A 38 -16.90 7.96 0.65
CA ARG A 38 -16.96 9.42 0.48
C ARG A 38 -15.67 10.15 0.91
N ALA A 39 -14.64 9.44 1.37
CA ALA A 39 -13.51 10.03 2.11
C ALA A 39 -12.22 10.21 1.31
N CYS A 40 -12.25 10.47 0.00
CA CYS A 40 -11.01 10.83 -0.69
C CYS A 40 -10.27 12.00 0.01
N GLU A 41 -10.93 12.84 0.81
CA GLU A 41 -10.28 14.02 1.41
C GLU A 41 -10.57 14.30 2.90
N LYS A 42 -11.59 13.70 3.55
CA LYS A 42 -12.07 14.18 4.88
C LYS A 42 -11.81 13.29 6.10
N THR A 43 -11.28 12.08 5.93
CA THR A 43 -11.09 11.14 7.06
C THR A 43 -9.61 10.96 7.38
N THR A 44 -9.23 11.18 8.64
CA THR A 44 -7.84 11.02 9.10
C THR A 44 -7.36 9.58 8.95
N LEU A 45 -6.05 9.39 8.77
CA LEU A 45 -5.44 8.06 8.66
C LEU A 45 -5.68 7.18 9.89
N GLU A 46 -5.61 7.76 11.08
CA GLU A 46 -5.96 7.06 12.33
C GLU A 46 -7.39 6.53 12.30
N THR A 47 -8.32 7.31 11.77
CA THR A 47 -9.72 6.88 11.63
C THR A 47 -9.85 5.78 10.60
N VAL A 48 -9.08 5.83 9.50
CA VAL A 48 -9.03 4.74 8.52
C VAL A 48 -8.51 3.46 9.19
N LYS A 49 -7.34 3.51 9.85
CA LYS A 49 -6.73 2.38 10.58
C LYS A 49 -7.71 1.77 11.59
N LYS A 50 -8.38 2.59 12.41
CA LYS A 50 -9.35 2.16 13.43
C LYS A 50 -10.61 1.48 12.84
N ASN A 51 -11.01 1.85 11.63
CA ASN A 51 -12.23 1.33 11.00
C ASN A 51 -11.95 0.21 9.99
N LEU A 52 -10.70 -0.20 9.79
CA LEU A 52 -10.38 -1.34 8.95
C LEU A 52 -11.01 -2.61 9.53
N ARG A 53 -11.65 -3.37 8.65
CA ARG A 53 -12.27 -4.64 8.98
C ARG A 53 -11.69 -5.72 8.10
N GLU A 54 -11.15 -6.74 8.73
CA GLU A 54 -10.42 -7.84 8.08
C GLU A 54 -11.23 -8.50 6.95
N HIS A 55 -12.50 -8.84 7.19
CA HIS A 55 -13.36 -9.43 6.16
C HIS A 55 -13.56 -8.56 4.91
N TRP A 56 -13.51 -7.22 5.03
CA TRP A 56 -13.58 -6.34 3.85
C TRP A 56 -12.27 -6.34 3.08
N LEU A 57 -11.13 -6.35 3.79
CA LEU A 57 -9.82 -6.40 3.16
C LEU A 57 -9.61 -7.72 2.42
N GLU A 58 -9.97 -8.84 3.03
CA GLU A 58 -9.90 -10.15 2.41
C GLU A 58 -10.81 -10.23 1.17
N HIS A 59 -12.06 -9.81 1.30
CA HIS A 59 -13.03 -9.92 0.20
C HIS A 59 -12.72 -8.98 -0.98
N ASN A 60 -12.23 -7.77 -0.73
CA ASN A 60 -12.10 -6.74 -1.78
C ASN A 60 -10.66 -6.59 -2.29
N LEU A 61 -9.66 -6.87 -1.45
CA LEU A 61 -8.24 -6.65 -1.76
C LEU A 61 -7.39 -7.91 -1.58
N ASN A 62 -7.97 -9.03 -1.11
CA ASN A 62 -7.24 -10.26 -0.78
C ASN A 62 -6.03 -9.97 0.13
N MET A 63 -6.26 -9.20 1.19
CA MET A 63 -5.22 -8.63 2.04
C MET A 63 -5.58 -8.81 3.52
N THR A 64 -4.57 -9.05 4.35
CA THR A 64 -4.68 -9.09 5.81
C THR A 64 -4.68 -7.69 6.42
N LEU A 65 -5.13 -7.57 7.67
CA LEU A 65 -5.05 -6.30 8.42
C LEU A 65 -3.59 -5.79 8.51
N THR A 66 -2.64 -6.71 8.72
CA THR A 66 -1.20 -6.39 8.84
C THR A 66 -0.64 -5.79 7.57
N GLU A 67 -0.93 -6.40 6.41
CA GLU A 67 -0.50 -5.87 5.12
C GLU A 67 -1.11 -4.49 4.84
N ALA A 68 -2.39 -4.29 5.17
CA ALA A 68 -3.03 -2.99 5.02
C ALA A 68 -2.36 -1.90 5.86
N HIS A 69 -1.95 -2.21 7.10
CA HIS A 69 -1.18 -1.28 7.93
C HIS A 69 0.19 -0.95 7.33
N ILE A 70 0.92 -1.95 6.83
CA ILE A 70 2.21 -1.74 6.16
C ILE A 70 2.06 -0.81 4.95
N ILE A 71 1.04 -1.03 4.12
CA ILE A 71 0.75 -0.17 2.96
C ILE A 71 0.48 1.28 3.40
N ILE A 72 -0.31 1.47 4.47
CA ILE A 72 -0.58 2.81 4.99
C ILE A 72 0.70 3.47 5.49
N ASP A 73 1.55 2.75 6.23
CA ASP A 73 2.81 3.29 6.74
C ASP A 73 3.76 3.69 5.61
N TYR A 74 3.85 2.89 4.53
CA TYR A 74 4.59 3.27 3.32
C TYR A 74 3.98 4.47 2.61
N ALA A 75 2.66 4.59 2.57
CA ALA A 75 2.00 5.74 1.97
C ALA A 75 2.27 7.03 2.75
N GLU A 76 2.31 6.96 4.09
CA GLU A 76 2.75 8.06 4.96
C GLU A 76 4.20 8.45 4.67
N LEU A 77 5.10 7.46 4.58
CA LEU A 77 6.53 7.68 4.34
C LEU A 77 6.80 8.31 2.96
N PHE A 78 6.20 7.79 1.88
CA PHE A 78 6.52 8.22 0.52
C PHE A 78 5.84 9.51 0.09
N PHE A 79 4.62 9.75 0.59
CA PHE A 79 3.78 10.83 0.06
C PHE A 79 3.46 11.90 1.10
N GLY A 80 4.00 11.78 2.32
CA GLY A 80 3.73 12.75 3.39
C GLY A 80 2.23 12.84 3.71
N LEU A 81 1.49 11.74 3.50
CA LEU A 81 0.04 11.67 3.71
C LEU A 81 -0.36 11.74 5.19
N ALA A 82 0.63 11.94 6.07
CA ALA A 82 0.44 12.32 7.45
C ALA A 82 -0.50 13.52 7.55
N ILE A 83 -1.75 13.19 7.89
CA ILE A 83 -2.67 13.89 8.78
C ILE A 83 -2.59 15.44 8.69
N LYS A 84 -3.56 16.03 7.98
CA LYS A 84 -4.17 17.29 8.41
C LYS A 84 -5.56 17.01 8.98
#